data_AF-A0A6I2IJU7-F1
#
_entry.id   AF-A0A6I2IJU7-F1
#
_cell.length_a   1.000
_cell.length_b   1.000
_cell.length_c   1.000
_cell.angle_alpha   90.00
_cell.angle_beta   90.00
_cell.angle_gamma   90.00
#
_symmetry.space_group_name_H-M   'P 1'
#
loop_
_entity.id
_entity.type
_entity.pdbx_description
1 polymer ?
#
loop_
_entity_poly.entity_id
_entity_poly.type
_entity_poly.pdbx_seq_one_letter_code
_entity_poly.pdbx_strand_id
1 'polypeptide(L)' 'MSITDKELYDEMCRVVGKVVLEMRDLGQEPKHVVIAGVVRAMSANSKIQRSELTGSAMQEVIRALGFEAK' A
#
# COMPACT_ATOMS: atom_id res chain seq x y z
N MET A 1 24.88 23.04 2.11
CA MET A 1 25.50 21.81 2.64
C MET A 1 24.90 20.66 1.86
N SER A 2 25.69 19.84 1.18
CA SER A 2 25.19 18.68 0.43
C SER A 2 25.06 17.48 1.38
N ILE A 3 23.95 16.75 1.29
CA ILE A 3 23.76 15.49 2.00
C ILE A 3 24.78 14.49 1.46
N THR A 4 25.50 13.81 2.35
CA THR A 4 26.39 12.71 1.98
C THR A 4 25.62 11.40 1.82
N ASP A 5 26.13 10.48 1.02
CA ASP A 5 25.49 9.16 0.81
C ASP A 5 25.29 8.39 2.12
N LYS A 6 26.20 8.55 3.08
CA LYS A 6 26.09 7.95 4.40
C LYS A 6 24.93 8.53 5.19
N GLU A 7 24.82 9.86 5.25
CA GLU A 7 23.71 10.53 5.94
C GLU A 7 22.36 10.14 5.32
N LEU A 8 22.30 10.03 3.99
CA LEU A 8 21.09 9.57 3.30
C LEU A 8 20.76 8.12 3.65
N TYR A 9 21.73 7.22 3.63
CA TYR A 9 21.53 5.81 3.96
C TYR A 9 21.03 5.61 5.39
N ASP A 10 21.67 6.27 6.36
CA ASP A 10 21.28 6.20 7.77
C ASP A 10 19.83 6.70 7.96
N GLU A 11 19.48 7.79 7.29
CA GLU A 11 18.13 8.35 7.34
C GLU A 11 17.09 7.47 6.63
N MET A 12 17.43 6.84 5.50
CA MET A 12 16.57 5.88 4.81
C MET A 12 16.17 4.72 5.73
N CYS A 13 17.14 4.13 6.44
CA CYS A 13 16.87 3.05 7.40
C CYS A 13 15.93 3.53 8.52
N ARG A 14 16.18 4.72 9.06
CA ARG A 14 15.35 5.32 10.11
C ARG A 14 13.91 5.55 9.64
N VAL A 15 13.74 6.10 8.43
CA VAL A 15 12.43 6.38 7.82
C VAL A 15 11.64 5.09 7.63
N VAL A 16 12.24 4.05 7.07
CA VAL A 16 11.56 2.75 6.86
C VAL A 16 11.08 2.19 8.20
N GLY A 17 11.94 2.14 9.22
CA GLY A 17 11.57 1.63 10.53
C GLY A 17 10.44 2.45 11.18
N LYS A 18 10.54 3.78 11.13
CA LYS A 18 9.55 4.68 11.71
C LYS A 18 8.17 4.50 11.06
N VAL A 19 8.10 4.51 9.73
CA VAL A 19 6.83 4.37 9.00
C VAL A 19 6.16 3.03 9.30
N VAL A 20 6.91 1.94 9.33
CA VAL A 20 6.36 0.60 9.66
C VAL A 20 5.76 0.58 11.07
N LEU A 21 6.42 1.20 12.05
CA LEU A 21 5.92 1.29 13.42
C LEU A 21 4.68 2.18 13.53
N GLU A 22 4.70 3.36 12.90
CA GLU A 22 3.54 4.26 12.88
C GLU A 22 2.31 3.59 12.26
N MET A 23 2.49 2.85 11.17
CA MET A 23 1.39 2.08 10.56
C MET A 23 0.84 1.00 11.49
N ARG A 24 1.71 0.25 12.17
CA ARG A 24 1.28 -0.74 13.16
C ARG A 24 0.49 -0.09 14.28
N ASP A 25 0.91 1.07 14.76
CA ASP A 25 0.25 1.79 15.85
C ASP A 25 -1.12 2.35 15.40
N LEU A 26 -1.31 2.59 14.10
CA LEU A 26 -2.62 2.88 13.49
C LEU A 26 -3.48 1.61 13.23
N GLY A 27 -3.00 0.42 13.62
CA GLY A 27 -3.67 -0.85 13.35
C GLY A 27 -3.59 -1.28 11.88
N GLN A 28 -2.77 -0.63 11.07
CA GLN A 28 -2.58 -0.94 9.65
C GLN A 28 -1.31 -1.75 9.45
N GLU A 29 -1.45 -3.00 9.02
CA GLU A 29 -0.28 -3.79 8.62
C GLU A 29 0.22 -3.36 7.22
N PRO A 30 1.52 -3.12 7.01
CA PRO A 30 2.05 -2.72 5.70
C PRO A 30 1.66 -3.63 4.53
N LYS A 31 1.52 -4.94 4.81
CA LYS A 31 1.06 -5.92 3.82
C LYS A 31 -0.34 -5.60 3.28
N HIS A 32 -1.24 -5.07 4.11
CA HIS A 32 -2.60 -4.71 3.69
C HIS A 32 -2.60 -3.49 2.76
N VAL A 33 -1.75 -2.48 3.02
CA VAL A 33 -1.55 -1.35 2.11
C VAL A 33 -1.10 -1.84 0.74
N VAL A 34 -0.08 -2.70 0.72
CA VAL A 34 0.50 -3.22 -0.53
C VAL A 34 -0.54 -4.04 -1.30
N ILE A 35 -1.25 -4.96 -0.65
CA ILE A 35 -2.26 -5.81 -1.30
C ILE A 35 -3.41 -4.95 -1.83
N ALA A 36 -3.97 -4.04 -1.03
CA ALA A 36 -5.06 -3.17 -1.46
C ALA A 36 -4.62 -2.27 -2.63
N GLY A 37 -3.39 -1.74 -2.60
CA GLY A 37 -2.82 -0.94 -3.68
C GLY A 37 -2.69 -1.72 -4.99
N VAL A 38 -2.15 -2.94 -4.93
CA VAL A 38 -2.01 -3.81 -6.11
C VAL A 38 -3.38 -4.19 -6.67
N VAL A 39 -4.33 -4.59 -5.82
CA VAL A 39 -5.70 -4.93 -6.24
C VAL A 39 -6.38 -3.72 -6.89
N ARG A 40 -6.25 -2.53 -6.31
CA ARG A 40 -6.80 -1.29 -6.89
C ARG A 40 -6.20 -0.97 -8.25
N ALA A 41 -4.87 -1.00 -8.38
CA ALA A 41 -4.18 -0.75 -9.64
C ALA A 41 -4.60 -1.77 -10.71
N MET A 42 -4.69 -3.05 -10.33
CA MET A 42 -5.14 -4.10 -11.20
C MET A 42 -6.62 -3.97 -11.55
N SER A 43 -7.47 -3.49 -10.63
CA SER A 43 -8.90 -3.25 -10.86
C SER A 43 -9.14 -2.16 -11.90
N ALA A 44 -8.29 -1.13 -11.93
CA ALA A 44 -8.36 -0.03 -12.89
C ALA A 44 -7.76 -0.37 -14.28
N ASN A 45 -7.11 -1.53 -14.43
CA ASN A 45 -6.47 -1.92 -15.67
C ASN A 45 -7.49 -2.39 -16.72
N SER A 46 -7.81 -1.51 -17.67
CA SER A 46 -8.76 -1.78 -18.76
C SER A 46 -8.26 -2.78 -19.81
N LYS A 47 -6.96 -3.14 -19.82
CA LYS A 47 -6.41 -4.13 -20.76
C LYS A 47 -6.77 -5.57 -20.36
N ILE A 48 -7.18 -5.80 -19.12
CA ILE A 48 -7.51 -7.12 -18.60
C ILE A 48 -9.02 -7.18 -18.37
N GLN A 49 -9.70 -7.95 -19.21
CA GLN A 49 -11.12 -8.18 -19.06
C GLN A 49 -11.35 -9.08 -17.84
N ARG A 50 -12.25 -8.65 -16.94
CA ARG A 50 -12.65 -9.42 -15.76
C ARG A 50 -14.15 -9.68 -15.80
N SER A 51 -14.56 -10.80 -15.22
CA SER A 51 -15.98 -11.02 -14.94
C SER A 51 -16.48 -10.05 -13.89
N GLU A 52 -17.80 -9.83 -13.87
CA GLU A 52 -18.46 -9.01 -12.84
C GLU A 52 -18.16 -9.54 -11.43
N LEU A 53 -18.21 -10.86 -11.23
CA LEU A 53 -17.88 -11.49 -9.95
C LEU A 53 -16.47 -11.12 -9.48
N THR A 54 -15.47 -11.20 -10.36
CA THR A 54 -14.09 -10.87 -10.00
C THR A 54 -13.95 -9.37 -9.73
N GLY A 55 -14.62 -8.50 -10.49
CA GLY A 55 -14.65 -7.06 -10.23
C GLY A 55 -15.20 -6.75 -8.83
N SER A 56 -16.35 -7.31 -8.48
CA SER A 56 -16.97 -7.15 -7.16
C SER A 56 -16.08 -7.69 -6.05
N ALA A 57 -15.48 -8.88 -6.22
CA ALA A 57 -14.55 -9.45 -5.24
C ALA A 57 -13.34 -8.55 -5.00
N MET A 58 -12.79 -7.93 -6.06
CA MET A 58 -11.67 -6.99 -5.91
C MET A 58 -12.05 -5.75 -5.12
N GLN A 59 -13.27 -5.21 -5.30
CA GLN A 59 -13.75 -4.09 -4.50
C GLN A 59 -13.92 -4.48 -3.02
N GLU A 60 -14.50 -5.66 -2.73
CA GLU A 60 -14.65 -6.15 -1.36
C GLU A 60 -13.30 -6.38 -0.68
N VAL A 61 -12.27 -6.85 -1.40
CA VAL A 61 -10.91 -6.96 -0.85
C VAL A 61 -10.37 -5.59 -0.43
N ILE A 62 -10.53 -4.55 -1.26
CA ILE A 62 -10.06 -3.20 -0.94
C ILE A 62 -10.79 -2.65 0.30
N ARG A 63 -12.10 -2.88 0.39
CA ARG A 63 -12.93 -2.51 1.56
C ARG A 63 -12.49 -3.24 2.82
N ALA A 64 -12.37 -4.57 2.76
CA ALA A 64 -12.01 -5.41 3.89
C ALA A 64 -10.63 -5.06 4.48
N LEU A 65 -9.71 -4.57 3.64
CA LEU A 65 -8.39 -4.12 4.06
C LEU A 65 -8.37 -2.69 4.62
N GLY A 66 -9.51 -1.98 4.66
CA GLY A 66 -9.62 -0.64 5.25
C GLY A 66 -9.15 0.50 4.34
N PHE A 67 -9.11 0.28 3.01
CA PHE A 67 -8.64 1.25 2.03
C PHE A 67 -9.74 1.75 1.07
N GLU A 68 -11.01 1.75 1.48
CA GLU A 68 -12.02 2.47 0.72
C GLU A 68 -11.77 3.98 0.81
N ALA A 69 -11.77 4.66 -0.35
CA ALA A 69 -11.87 6.11 -0.37
C ALA A 69 -13.29 6.47 0.06
N LYS A 70 -13.43 7.29 1.11
CA LYS A 70 -14.70 7.95 1.42
C LYS A 70 -15.10 8.89 0.28
#